data_AF-A0A2G7FIZ0-F1
#
_entry.id   AF-A0A2G7FIZ0-F1
#
_cell.length_a   1.000
_cell.length_b   1.000
_cell.length_c   1.000
_cell.angle_alpha   90.00
_cell.angle_beta   90.00
_cell.angle_gamma   90.00
#
_symmetry.space_group_name_H-M   'P 1'
#
loop_
_entity.id
_entity.type
_entity.pdbx_description
1 polymer ?
#
loop_
_entity_poly.entity_id
_entity_poly.type
_entity_poly.pdbx_seq_one_letter_code
_entity_poly.pdbx_strand_id
1 'polypeptide(L)'
;MSYEVYTAEYIGQPNHVAIYIETQPSADEQTRNGLMYHVVGNILQGMTYQKRDTKDPLLSATYVAHTKKKIGTIKSGNLTRFETECCNVIAPPGAQVTLGGKRKDPSKPLYRCNHWLDDVIKLAFQKGILEP
;
A
#
# COMPACT_ATOMS: atom_id res chain seq x y z
N MET A 1 -2.71 -13.91 17.46
CA MET A 1 -1.55 -13.00 17.36
C MET A 1 -1.96 -11.84 16.47
N SER A 2 -1.47 -10.62 16.74
CA SER A 2 -1.71 -9.44 15.91
C SER A 2 -0.39 -8.91 15.37
N TYR A 3 -0.43 -8.36 14.17
CA TYR A 3 0.70 -7.74 13.48
C TYR A 3 0.48 -6.23 13.42
N GLU A 4 1.57 -5.48 13.44
CA GLU A 4 1.52 -4.04 13.26
C GLU A 4 1.45 -3.70 11.77
N VAL A 5 0.64 -2.69 11.45
CA VAL A 5 0.42 -2.24 10.09
C VAL A 5 0.94 -0.82 9.95
N TYR A 6 1.73 -0.62 8.91
CA TYR A 6 2.43 0.62 8.62
C TYR A 6 2.13 1.09 7.20
N THR A 7 2.22 2.38 6.95
CA THR A 7 2.46 2.93 5.61
C THR A 7 3.91 3.34 5.48
N ALA A 8 4.49 3.26 4.29
CA ALA A 8 5.82 3.79 3.99
C ALA A 8 5.89 4.38 2.58
N GLU A 9 6.74 5.40 2.41
CA GLU A 9 7.04 6.00 1.11
C GLU A 9 8.40 5.54 0.58
N TYR A 10 8.47 5.45 -0.75
CA TYR A 10 9.65 5.12 -1.51
C TYR A 10 9.86 6.16 -2.60
N ILE A 11 11.12 6.52 -2.85
CA ILE A 11 11.54 7.52 -3.84
C ILE A 11 10.94 7.16 -5.21
N GLY A 12 10.26 8.13 -5.82
CA GLY A 12 9.61 8.01 -7.13
C GLY A 12 9.18 9.38 -7.66
N GLN A 13 8.51 9.41 -8.81
CA GLN A 13 7.90 10.64 -9.34
C GLN A 13 6.41 10.48 -9.67
N PRO A 14 5.49 10.86 -8.75
CA PRO A 14 5.73 11.19 -7.34
C PRO A 14 6.18 9.97 -6.52
N ASN A 15 6.51 10.15 -5.24
CA ASN A 15 6.85 9.03 -4.34
C ASN A 15 5.80 7.93 -4.40
N HIS A 16 6.28 6.69 -4.33
CA HIS A 16 5.46 5.50 -4.27
C HIS A 16 5.10 5.20 -2.82
N VAL A 17 3.85 4.84 -2.54
CA VAL A 17 3.41 4.45 -1.19
C VAL A 17 2.98 3.00 -1.13
N ALA A 18 3.17 2.38 0.03
CA ALA A 18 2.75 1.02 0.29
C ALA A 18 2.26 0.81 1.72
N ILE A 19 1.44 -0.22 1.90
CA ILE A 19 1.11 -0.78 3.21
C ILE A 19 2.13 -1.89 3.51
N TYR A 20 2.73 -1.84 4.68
CA TYR A 20 3.64 -2.85 5.20
C TYR A 20 3.04 -3.47 6.46
N ILE A 21 2.86 -4.78 6.46
CA ILE A 21 2.40 -5.54 7.63
C ILE A 21 3.59 -6.31 8.19
N GLU A 22 3.99 -5.99 9.41
CA GLU A 22 5.15 -6.59 10.08
C GLU A 22 4.77 -7.95 10.69
N THR A 23 5.01 -9.03 9.97
CA THR A 23 4.59 -10.39 10.37
C THR A 23 5.61 -11.10 11.27
N GLN A 24 6.78 -10.51 11.49
CA GLN A 24 7.84 -11.04 12.35
C GLN A 24 8.34 -9.98 13.37
N PRO A 25 7.50 -9.56 14.33
CA PRO A 25 7.82 -8.46 15.24
C PRO A 25 8.93 -8.79 16.25
N SER A 26 9.18 -10.08 16.53
CA SER A 26 10.24 -10.52 17.45
C SER A 26 11.61 -10.67 16.77
N ALA A 27 11.71 -10.42 15.46
CA ALA A 27 12.96 -10.51 14.73
C ALA A 27 13.78 -9.22 14.90
N ASP A 28 15.11 -9.35 14.90
CA ASP A 28 16.02 -8.21 14.91
C ASP A 28 15.74 -7.27 13.74
N GLU A 29 16.05 -5.98 13.89
CA GLU A 29 15.77 -4.97 12.86
C GLU A 29 16.32 -5.32 11.47
N GLN A 30 17.46 -6.01 11.41
CA GLN A 30 18.09 -6.45 10.16
C GLN A 30 17.40 -7.67 9.52
N THR A 31 16.69 -8.47 10.30
CA THR A 31 16.05 -9.70 9.84
C THR A 31 14.53 -9.60 9.79
N ARG A 32 13.97 -8.52 10.34
CA ARG A 32 12.55 -8.19 10.35
C ARG A 32 11.95 -8.17 8.94
N ASN A 33 10.90 -8.97 8.78
CA ASN A 33 10.19 -9.15 7.52
C ASN A 33 8.69 -8.90 7.70
N GLY A 34 8.04 -8.70 6.56
CA GLY A 34 6.62 -8.51 6.49
C GLY A 34 6.08 -8.63 5.08
N LEU A 35 4.82 -8.25 4.93
CA LEU A 35 4.10 -8.26 3.67
C LEU A 35 3.91 -6.82 3.18
N MET A 36 4.26 -6.57 1.92
CA MET A 36 4.04 -5.31 1.24
C MET A 36 2.83 -5.41 0.31
N TYR A 37 1.94 -4.44 0.40
CA TYR A 37 0.76 -4.28 -0.45
C TYR A 37 0.83 -2.92 -1.13
N HIS A 38 0.80 -2.92 -2.46
CA HIS A 38 0.93 -1.69 -3.23
C HIS A 38 0.37 -1.86 -4.64
N VAL A 39 0.27 -0.75 -5.37
CA VAL A 39 -0.01 -0.75 -6.81
C VAL A 39 1.23 -0.32 -7.57
N VAL A 40 1.54 -1.00 -8.67
CA VAL A 40 2.71 -0.74 -9.51
C VAL A 40 2.26 -0.33 -10.90
N GLY A 41 2.89 0.70 -11.46
CA GLY A 41 2.58 1.23 -12.78
C GLY A 41 2.54 2.75 -12.76
N ASN A 42 1.85 3.35 -13.72
CA ASN A 42 1.78 4.80 -13.85
C ASN A 42 0.41 5.23 -14.38
N ILE A 43 0.09 6.52 -14.29
CA ILE A 43 -1.21 7.04 -14.73
C ILE A 43 -1.40 7.04 -16.25
N LEU A 44 -0.36 6.75 -17.04
CA LEU A 44 -0.45 6.64 -18.50
C LEU A 44 -0.94 5.25 -18.92
N GLN A 45 -0.36 4.19 -18.36
CA GLN A 45 -0.67 2.79 -18.69
C GLN A 45 -1.67 2.16 -17.72
N GLY A 46 -1.87 2.77 -16.56
CA GLY A 46 -2.56 2.18 -15.42
C GLY A 46 -1.58 1.52 -14.46
N MET A 47 -2.13 1.08 -13.34
CA MET A 47 -1.43 0.42 -12.26
C MET A 47 -2.09 -0.92 -11.94
N THR A 48 -1.34 -1.82 -11.35
CA THR A 48 -1.79 -3.15 -10.95
C THR A 48 -1.45 -3.39 -9.49
N TYR A 49 -2.40 -3.92 -8.72
CA TYR A 49 -2.15 -4.35 -7.35
C TYR A 49 -1.16 -5.51 -7.33
N GLN A 50 -0.21 -5.44 -6.40
CA GLN A 50 0.77 -6.46 -6.12
C GLN A 50 0.92 -6.66 -4.61
N LYS A 51 1.19 -7.91 -4.24
CA LYS A 51 1.58 -8.34 -2.90
C LYS A 51 2.92 -9.06 -3.00
N ARG A 52 3.83 -8.80 -2.05
CA ARG A 52 5.08 -9.54 -1.93
C ARG A 52 5.60 -9.57 -0.50
N ASP A 53 6.39 -10.59 -0.18
CA ASP A 53 7.25 -10.58 1.00
C ASP A 53 8.33 -9.51 0.85
N THR A 54 8.64 -8.83 1.95
CA THR A 54 9.68 -7.79 1.98
C THR A 54 10.38 -7.74 3.33
N LYS A 55 11.60 -7.20 3.31
CA LYS A 55 12.29 -6.67 4.49
C LYS A 55 11.59 -5.40 4.99
N ASP A 56 11.91 -5.00 6.22
CA ASP A 56 11.47 -3.71 6.77
C ASP A 56 11.75 -2.56 5.78
N PRO A 57 10.77 -1.65 5.53
CA PRO A 57 10.98 -0.46 4.71
C PRO A 57 12.26 0.31 5.04
N LEU A 58 12.67 0.38 6.32
CA LEU A 58 13.88 1.09 6.77
C LEU A 58 15.17 0.57 6.11
N LEU A 59 15.19 -0.69 5.66
CA LEU A 59 16.34 -1.31 5.01
C LEU A 59 16.36 -1.08 3.48
N SER A 60 15.32 -0.48 2.92
CA SER A 60 15.26 -0.19 1.49
C SER A 60 16.09 1.04 1.14
N ALA A 61 16.95 0.93 0.11
CA ALA A 61 17.72 2.06 -0.40
C ALA A 61 16.84 3.20 -0.96
N THR A 62 15.60 2.90 -1.35
CA THR A 62 14.64 3.88 -1.86
C THR A 62 13.68 4.40 -0.80
N TYR A 63 13.78 3.97 0.45
CA TYR A 63 12.88 4.45 1.50
C TYR A 63 13.05 5.95 1.78
N VAL A 64 11.93 6.65 1.92
CA VAL A 64 11.93 8.06 2.31
C VAL A 64 11.93 8.16 3.83
N ALA A 65 12.97 8.75 4.40
CA ALA A 65 13.16 8.84 5.85
C ALA A 65 11.92 9.40 6.57
N HIS A 66 11.61 8.82 7.74
CA HIS A 66 10.49 9.20 8.61
C HIS A 66 9.07 9.02 8.03
N THR A 67 8.91 8.25 6.95
CA THR A 67 7.59 7.98 6.35
C THR A 67 6.97 6.65 6.77
N LYS A 68 7.71 5.76 7.43
CA LYS A 68 7.17 4.56 8.08
C LYS A 68 6.28 4.99 9.25
N LYS A 69 4.97 5.00 9.07
CA LYS A 69 3.97 5.43 10.06
C LYS A 69 3.05 4.27 10.41
N LYS A 70 2.92 3.96 11.70
CA LYS A 70 1.95 2.96 12.17
C LYS A 70 0.55 3.50 11.94
N ILE A 71 -0.30 2.71 11.29
CA ILE A 71 -1.69 3.06 11.05
C ILE A 71 -2.66 2.22 11.88
N GLY A 72 -2.24 1.06 12.38
CA GLY A 72 -3.08 0.20 13.21
C GLY A 72 -2.47 -1.19 13.40
N THR A 73 -3.32 -2.16 13.72
CA THR A 73 -2.95 -3.57 13.86
C THR A 73 -3.92 -4.49 13.13
N ILE A 74 -3.48 -5.70 12.83
CA ILE A 74 -4.28 -6.73 12.15
C ILE A 74 -4.09 -8.08 12.84
N LYS A 75 -5.18 -8.80 13.12
CA LYS A 75 -5.08 -10.19 13.61
C LYS A 75 -4.53 -11.09 12.50
N SER A 76 -3.67 -12.04 12.85
CA SER A 76 -3.06 -12.95 11.87
C SER A 76 -4.09 -13.69 11.01
N GLY A 77 -5.23 -14.09 11.59
CA GLY A 77 -6.35 -14.71 10.86
C GLY A 77 -7.11 -13.78 9.90
N ASN A 78 -6.86 -12.48 9.95
CA ASN A 78 -7.47 -11.49 9.05
C ASN A 78 -6.61 -11.15 7.83
N LEU A 79 -5.38 -11.67 7.69
CA LEU A 79 -4.50 -11.37 6.55
C LEU A 79 -5.16 -11.72 5.21
N THR A 80 -5.71 -12.93 5.09
CA THR A 80 -6.43 -13.34 3.87
C THR A 80 -7.65 -12.47 3.61
N ARG A 81 -8.39 -12.10 4.66
CA ARG A 81 -9.56 -11.21 4.55
C ARG A 81 -9.16 -9.82 4.08
N PHE A 82 -8.05 -9.28 4.57
CA PHE A 82 -7.51 -7.99 4.11
C PHE A 82 -7.21 -8.02 2.61
N GLU A 83 -6.60 -9.09 2.12
CA GLU A 83 -6.35 -9.28 0.69
C GLU A 83 -7.65 -9.38 -0.12
N THR A 84 -8.54 -10.30 0.24
CA THR A 84 -9.71 -10.63 -0.57
C THR A 84 -10.83 -9.61 -0.45
N GLU A 85 -11.01 -8.99 0.72
CA GLU A 85 -12.11 -8.07 0.99
C GLU A 85 -11.74 -6.59 0.92
N CYS A 86 -10.44 -6.25 0.85
CA CYS A 86 -9.99 -4.86 0.75
C CYS A 86 -9.11 -4.65 -0.48
N CYS A 87 -7.93 -5.27 -0.54
CA CYS A 87 -6.97 -5.00 -1.63
C CYS A 87 -7.51 -5.40 -3.01
N ASN A 88 -8.17 -6.56 -3.13
CA ASN A 88 -8.73 -7.02 -4.40
C ASN A 88 -10.08 -6.37 -4.76
N VAL A 89 -10.74 -5.74 -3.78
CA VAL A 89 -12.05 -5.09 -3.99
C VAL A 89 -11.88 -3.66 -4.52
N ILE A 90 -10.88 -2.91 -4.01
CA ILE A 90 -10.60 -1.57 -4.52
C ILE A 90 -9.79 -1.69 -5.81
N ALA A 91 -10.40 -1.26 -6.93
CA ALA A 91 -9.76 -1.31 -8.24
C ALA A 91 -8.47 -0.45 -8.25
N PRO A 92 -7.33 -1.00 -8.70
CA PRO A 92 -6.12 -0.22 -8.91
C PRO A 92 -6.34 0.95 -9.88
N PRO A 93 -5.55 2.04 -9.78
CA PRO A 93 -5.69 3.16 -10.69
C PRO A 93 -5.52 2.76 -12.16
N GLY A 94 -6.56 2.97 -12.96
CA GLY A 94 -6.49 2.76 -14.41
C GLY A 94 -5.65 3.81 -15.14
N ALA A 95 -5.53 3.65 -16.45
CA ALA A 95 -4.92 4.65 -17.32
C ALA A 95 -5.78 5.92 -17.38
N GLN A 96 -5.22 7.06 -17.02
CA GLN A 96 -5.92 8.34 -16.80
C GLN A 96 -5.43 9.47 -17.70
N VAL A 97 -4.25 9.35 -18.30
CA VAL A 97 -3.72 10.35 -19.24
C VAL A 97 -3.41 9.72 -20.60
N THR A 98 -3.38 10.55 -21.64
CA THR A 98 -2.86 10.18 -22.97
C THR A 98 -1.34 10.31 -23.01
N LEU A 99 -0.71 9.83 -24.08
CA LEU A 99 0.74 9.95 -24.28
C LEU A 99 1.22 11.41 -24.22
N GLY A 100 0.38 12.36 -24.64
CA GLY A 100 0.65 13.80 -24.54
C GLY A 100 0.36 14.42 -23.17
N GLY A 101 0.12 13.61 -22.13
CA GLY A 101 -0.11 14.08 -20.75
C GLY A 101 -1.48 14.69 -20.48
N LYS A 102 -2.40 14.70 -21.46
CA LYS A 102 -3.77 15.20 -21.26
C LYS A 102 -4.61 14.17 -20.52
N ARG A 103 -5.47 14.62 -19.60
CA ARG A 103 -6.45 13.75 -18.94
C ARG A 103 -7.36 13.11 -19.98
N LYS A 104 -7.59 11.79 -19.87
CA LYS A 104 -8.58 11.06 -20.67
C LYS A 104 -10.00 11.49 -20.32
N ASP A 105 -10.24 11.76 -19.04
CA ASP A 105 -11.48 12.30 -18.52
C ASP A 105 -11.17 13.54 -17.66
N PRO A 106 -11.34 14.76 -18.20
CA PRO A 106 -11.03 15.99 -17.47
C PRO A 106 -11.92 16.22 -16.23
N SER A 107 -13.12 15.61 -16.20
CA SER A 107 -14.07 15.77 -15.10
C SER A 107 -13.65 15.03 -13.82
N LYS A 108 -12.77 14.03 -13.96
CA LYS A 108 -12.29 13.23 -12.84
C LYS A 108 -10.94 13.74 -12.32
N PRO A 109 -10.74 13.77 -10.99
CA PRO A 109 -9.42 14.00 -10.42
C PRO A 109 -8.48 12.82 -10.73
N LEU A 110 -7.17 13.06 -10.63
CA LEU A 110 -6.19 11.98 -10.76
C LEU A 110 -6.25 11.08 -9.53
N TYR A 111 -6.44 9.79 -9.78
CA TYR A 111 -6.38 8.72 -8.81
C TYR A 111 -5.02 8.03 -8.88
N ARG A 112 -4.29 7.94 -7.77
CA ARG A 112 -2.89 7.49 -7.72
C ARG A 112 -2.70 6.44 -6.64
N CYS A 113 -1.48 5.93 -6.48
CA CYS A 113 -1.15 4.91 -5.49
C CYS A 113 -1.56 5.30 -4.06
N ASN A 114 -1.40 6.56 -3.65
CA ASN A 114 -1.84 7.06 -2.34
C ASN A 114 -3.37 7.00 -2.16
N HIS A 115 -4.13 7.39 -3.18
CA HIS A 115 -5.58 7.34 -3.11
C HIS A 115 -6.10 5.90 -3.01
N TRP A 116 -5.49 4.96 -3.75
CA TRP A 116 -5.79 3.54 -3.61
C TRP A 116 -5.49 3.02 -2.20
N LEU A 117 -4.34 3.44 -1.64
CA LEU A 117 -3.96 3.10 -0.27
C LEU A 117 -4.99 3.58 0.75
N ASP A 118 -5.39 4.86 0.64
CA ASP A 118 -6.35 5.50 1.53
C ASP A 118 -7.71 4.78 1.49
N ASP A 119 -8.18 4.41 0.30
CA ASP A 119 -9.44 3.67 0.12
C ASP A 119 -9.37 2.26 0.72
N VAL A 120 -8.24 1.55 0.53
CA VAL A 120 -8.03 0.21 1.12
C VAL A 120 -7.98 0.29 2.64
N ILE A 121 -7.24 1.24 3.20
CA ILE A 121 -7.12 1.43 4.65
C ILE A 121 -8.50 1.76 5.24
N LYS A 122 -9.21 2.71 4.63
CA LYS A 122 -10.56 3.10 5.05
C LYS A 122 -11.51 1.90 5.06
N LEU A 123 -11.54 1.12 3.98
CA LEU A 123 -12.39 -0.06 3.87
C LEU A 123 -12.02 -1.12 4.91
N ALA A 124 -10.73 -1.31 5.17
CA ALA A 124 -10.26 -2.30 6.15
C ALA A 124 -10.65 -1.92 7.59
N PHE A 125 -10.63 -0.63 7.95
CA PHE A 125 -11.18 -0.15 9.22
C PHE A 125 -12.70 -0.31 9.29
N GLN A 126 -13.43 0.05 8.23
CA GLN A 126 -14.88 -0.11 8.18
C GLN A 126 -15.32 -1.57 8.36
N LYS A 127 -14.53 -2.52 7.86
CA LYS A 127 -14.78 -3.97 7.99
C LYS A 127 -14.26 -4.57 9.30
N GLY A 128 -13.63 -3.79 10.17
CA GLY A 128 -12.99 -4.29 11.41
C GLY A 128 -11.85 -5.28 11.15
N ILE A 129 -11.22 -5.19 9.98
CA ILE A 129 -10.04 -5.99 9.62
C ILE A 129 -8.78 -5.36 10.24
N LEU A 130 -8.68 -4.03 10.13
CA LEU A 130 -7.71 -3.23 10.87
C LEU A 130 -8.34 -2.67 12.15
N GLU A 131 -7.55 -2.67 13.22
CA GLU A 131 -7.88 -2.09 14.53
C GLU A 131 -6.93 -0.91 14.79
N PRO A 132 -7.41 0.21 15.38
CA PRO A 132 -6.59 1.39 15.64
C PRO A 132 -5.45 1.14 16.63
#